data_AF-A0A7R9H6F3-F1
#
_entry.id   AF-A0A7R9H6F3-F1
#
_cell.length_a   1.000
_cell.length_b   1.000
_cell.length_c   1.000
_cell.angle_alpha   90.00
_cell.angle_beta   90.00
_cell.angle_gamma   90.00
#
_symmetry.space_group_name_H-M   'P 1'
#
loop_
_entity.id
_entity.type
_entity.pdbx_description
1 polymer ?
#
loop_
_entity_poly.entity_id
_entity_poly.type
_entity_poly.pdbx_seq_one_letter_code
_entity_poly.pdbx_strand_id
1 'polypeptide(L)'
;MWRSGETLITRLTTQRWLDVGPDWTEDEHQSAQSVMRYEYRVTCDAHYYGAGCGSLCRPRDDSFGHYNCSLQGERKCLAGWQGDYCTKREFGWLAGGLLH
;
A
#
# COMPACT_ATOMS: atom_id res chain seq x y z
N MET A 1 -2.81 23.80 28.38
CA MET A 1 -2.02 25.04 28.22
C MET A 1 -2.25 25.54 26.81
N TRP A 2 -3.30 26.35 26.59
CA TRP A 2 -3.58 26.99 25.29
C TRP A 2 -2.73 28.26 25.21
N ARG A 3 -1.99 28.44 24.11
CA ARG A 3 -1.17 29.64 23.91
C ARG A 3 -2.10 30.83 23.74
N SER A 4 -2.01 31.78 24.67
CA SER A 4 -2.68 33.08 24.58
C SER A 4 -2.05 33.87 23.42
N GLY A 5 -2.83 34.12 22.36
CA GLY A 5 -2.41 34.96 21.22
C GLY A 5 -2.76 34.48 19.81
N GLU A 6 -3.35 33.29 19.63
CA GLU A 6 -3.71 32.78 18.30
C GLU A 6 -5.17 33.12 17.91
N THR A 7 -5.35 33.74 16.74
CA THR A 7 -6.67 34.01 16.13
C THR A 7 -6.87 33.07 14.94
N LEU A 8 -7.98 32.33 14.95
CA LEU A 8 -8.36 31.46 13.82
C LEU A 8 -8.76 32.32 12.61
N ILE A 9 -8.07 32.12 11.48
CA ILE A 9 -8.37 32.82 10.23
C ILE A 9 -9.50 32.11 9.46
N THR A 10 -9.34 30.82 9.16
CA THR A 10 -10.30 30.01 8.39
C THR A 10 -10.31 28.57 8.90
N ARG A 11 -11.48 27.93 8.91
CA ARG A 11 -11.66 26.52 9.23
C ARG A 11 -12.30 25.79 8.05
N LEU A 12 -11.74 24.63 7.72
CA LEU A 12 -12.21 23.76 6.65
C LEU A 12 -12.55 22.38 7.21
N THR A 13 -13.72 21.87 6.84
CA THR A 13 -14.12 20.47 7.01
C THR A 13 -14.61 19.97 5.66
N THR A 14 -13.97 18.94 5.11
CA THR A 14 -14.31 18.37 3.79
C THR A 14 -14.49 16.86 3.91
N GLN A 15 -15.34 16.28 3.07
CA GLN A 15 -15.55 14.84 2.96
C GLN A 15 -15.49 14.47 1.48
N ARG A 16 -14.53 13.62 1.12
CA ARG A 16 -14.27 13.18 -0.25
C ARG A 16 -13.91 11.70 -0.25
N TRP A 17 -14.28 11.01 -1.32
CA TRP A 17 -13.74 9.69 -1.65
C TRP A 17 -12.44 9.87 -2.42
N LEU A 18 -11.43 9.05 -2.11
CA LEU A 18 -10.16 9.04 -2.82
C LEU A 18 -9.60 7.63 -2.85
N ASP A 19 -9.14 7.20 -4.02
CA ASP A 19 -8.43 5.94 -4.20
C ASP A 19 -6.97 6.06 -3.72
N VAL A 20 -6.38 4.94 -3.31
CA VAL A 20 -4.94 4.89 -2.99
C VAL A 20 -4.13 5.11 -4.26
N GLY A 21 -3.18 6.04 -4.23
CA GLY A 21 -2.35 6.35 -5.39
C GLY A 21 -1.15 7.25 -5.08
N PRO A 22 -0.15 7.28 -5.99
CA PRO A 22 1.02 8.15 -5.83
C PRO A 22 0.70 9.62 -6.13
N ASP A 23 -0.36 9.87 -6.90
CA ASP A 23 -0.71 11.18 -7.44
C ASP A 23 -1.37 12.06 -6.39
N TRP A 24 -1.05 13.36 -6.44
CA TRP A 24 -1.65 14.36 -5.56
C TRP A 24 -3.02 14.79 -6.08
N THR A 25 -3.97 14.95 -5.17
CA THR A 25 -5.25 15.62 -5.43
C THR A 25 -5.15 17.05 -4.93
N GLU A 26 -5.31 18.00 -5.83
CA GLU A 26 -5.35 19.43 -5.51
C GLU A 26 -6.78 19.88 -5.21
N ASP A 27 -6.95 20.76 -4.22
CA ASP A 27 -8.23 21.38 -3.89
C ASP A 27 -8.01 22.79 -3.32
N GLU A 28 -9.08 23.57 -3.30
CA GLU A 28 -9.07 24.95 -2.85
C GLU A 28 -10.33 25.28 -2.05
N HIS A 29 -10.12 25.89 -0.88
CA HIS A 29 -11.18 26.48 -0.09
C HIS A 29 -11.10 28.00 -0.14
N GLN A 30 -12.15 28.62 -0.67
CA GLN A 30 -12.33 30.08 -0.67
C GLN A 30 -13.28 30.50 0.46
N SER A 31 -12.87 31.46 1.26
CA SER A 31 -13.70 32.17 2.23
C SER A 31 -13.84 33.63 1.83
N ALA A 32 -14.67 34.40 2.54
CA ALA A 32 -14.84 35.83 2.26
C ALA A 32 -13.51 36.63 2.36
N GLN A 33 -12.51 36.12 3.08
CA GLN A 33 -11.33 36.89 3.49
C GLN A 33 -10.01 36.15 3.24
N SER A 34 -10.07 34.91 2.75
CA SER A 34 -8.88 34.09 2.51
C SER A 34 -9.11 33.05 1.43
N VAL A 35 -8.04 32.64 0.76
CA VAL A 35 -8.03 31.45 -0.11
C VAL A 35 -7.01 30.46 0.44
N MET A 36 -7.41 29.21 0.62
CA MET A 36 -6.58 28.11 1.08
C MET A 36 -6.47 27.06 -0.03
N ARG A 37 -5.30 26.99 -0.67
CA ARG A 37 -4.95 25.93 -1.64
C ARG A 37 -4.23 24.81 -0.90
N TYR A 38 -4.62 23.57 -1.12
CA TYR A 38 -4.02 22.41 -0.47
C TYR A 38 -4.00 21.21 -1.41
N GLU A 39 -3.09 20.29 -1.15
CA GLU A 39 -3.00 19.02 -1.84
C GLU A 39 -3.01 17.87 -0.83
N TYR A 40 -3.59 16.75 -1.21
CA TYR A 40 -3.64 15.56 -0.39
C TYR A 40 -3.60 14.30 -1.24
N ARG A 41 -3.10 13.20 -0.67
CA ARG A 41 -3.11 11.87 -1.27
C ARG A 41 -3.22 10.80 -0.20
N VAL A 42 -3.64 9.61 -0.60
CA VAL A 42 -3.64 8.41 0.26
C VAL A 42 -2.66 7.41 -0.33
N THR A 43 -1.66 7.02 0.45
CA THR A 43 -0.65 6.02 0.07
C THR A 43 -0.63 4.91 1.11
N CYS A 44 -0.31 3.68 0.68
CA CYS A 44 -0.08 2.60 1.62
C CYS A 44 1.28 2.72 2.31
N ASP A 45 1.31 2.26 3.56
CA ASP A 45 2.56 1.97 4.25
C ASP A 45 3.36 0.88 3.53
N ALA A 46 4.66 0.82 3.81
CA ALA A 46 5.52 -0.21 3.26
C ALA A 46 4.94 -1.60 3.52
N HIS A 47 4.90 -2.42 2.45
CA HIS A 47 4.40 -3.80 2.46
C HIS A 47 2.89 -3.96 2.63
N TYR A 48 2.12 -2.87 2.63
CA TYR A 48 0.67 -2.90 2.53
C TYR A 48 0.23 -2.55 1.11
N TYR A 49 -0.78 -3.28 0.62
CA TYR A 49 -1.23 -3.22 -0.77
C TYR A 49 -2.76 -3.25 -0.86
N GLY A 50 -3.26 -3.04 -2.07
CA GLY A 50 -4.68 -3.05 -2.41
C GLY A 50 -5.36 -1.71 -2.16
N ALA A 51 -6.61 -1.61 -2.62
CA ALA A 51 -7.37 -0.35 -2.65
C ALA A 51 -7.60 0.28 -1.26
N GLY A 52 -7.50 -0.49 -0.18
CA GLY A 52 -7.66 -0.01 1.20
C GLY A 52 -6.42 -0.22 2.07
N CYS A 53 -5.26 -0.51 1.48
CA CYS A 53 -4.02 -0.82 2.22
C CYS A 53 -4.18 -1.92 3.30
N GLY A 54 -5.08 -2.88 3.07
CA GLY A 54 -5.37 -3.96 4.00
C GLY A 54 -4.55 -5.23 3.78
N SER A 55 -3.94 -5.38 2.59
CA SER A 55 -3.22 -6.60 2.22
C SER A 55 -1.75 -6.49 2.60
N LEU A 56 -1.33 -7.17 3.67
CA LEU A 56 0.08 -7.20 4.10
C LEU A 56 0.86 -8.30 3.37
N CYS A 57 1.95 -7.92 2.70
CA CYS A 57 2.93 -8.84 2.16
C CYS A 57 4.36 -8.31 2.30
N ARG A 58 5.17 -9.02 3.10
CA ARG A 58 6.62 -8.79 3.21
C ARG A 58 7.34 -9.94 2.52
N PRO A 59 8.23 -9.68 1.54
CA PRO A 59 9.06 -10.72 0.93
C PRO A 59 9.80 -11.51 2.01
N ARG A 60 9.92 -12.82 1.81
CA ARG A 60 10.51 -13.73 2.79
C ARG A 60 11.22 -14.87 2.08
N ASP A 61 12.38 -15.25 2.60
CA ASP A 61 13.16 -16.38 2.12
C ASP A 61 13.87 -17.05 3.30
N ASP A 62 13.06 -17.71 4.15
CA ASP A 62 13.50 -18.40 5.36
C ASP A 62 12.62 -19.63 5.63
N SER A 63 12.80 -20.29 6.78
CA SER A 63 12.04 -21.50 7.13
C SER A 63 10.51 -21.33 7.16
N PHE A 64 10.00 -20.10 7.20
CA PHE A 64 8.58 -19.78 7.23
C PHE A 64 8.01 -19.37 5.87
N GLY A 65 8.83 -19.32 4.81
CA GLY A 65 8.34 -19.11 3.45
C GLY A 65 9.40 -18.61 2.48
N HIS A 66 9.20 -18.94 1.22
CA HIS A 66 10.09 -18.59 0.11
C HIS A 66 9.29 -17.89 -0.99
N TYR A 67 9.08 -16.58 -0.87
CA TYR A 67 8.23 -15.81 -1.77
C TYR A 67 8.61 -14.34 -1.88
N ASN A 68 8.27 -13.74 -3.02
CA ASN A 68 8.21 -12.30 -3.21
C ASN A 68 6.74 -11.82 -3.23
N CYS A 69 6.52 -10.52 -3.18
CA CYS A 69 5.19 -9.91 -3.21
C CYS A 69 4.88 -9.34 -4.60
N SER A 70 3.66 -9.58 -5.09
CA SER A 70 3.16 -8.93 -6.31
C SER A 70 2.81 -7.46 -6.04
N LEU A 71 2.51 -6.71 -7.11
CA LEU A 71 2.01 -5.33 -7.01
C LEU A 71 0.67 -5.24 -6.26
N GLN A 72 -0.10 -6.33 -6.22
CA GLN A 72 -1.36 -6.44 -5.49
C GLN A 72 -1.17 -6.96 -4.06
N GLY A 73 0.07 -7.23 -3.64
CA GLY A 73 0.38 -7.80 -2.32
C GLY A 73 0.11 -9.29 -2.19
N GLU A 74 0.02 -10.02 -3.30
CA GLU A 74 -0.07 -11.48 -3.28
C GLU A 74 1.32 -12.10 -3.08
N ARG A 75 1.39 -13.22 -2.36
CA ARG A 75 2.63 -14.01 -2.25
C ARG A 75 2.85 -14.75 -3.56
N LYS A 76 4.03 -14.58 -4.15
CA LYS A 76 4.51 -15.30 -5.34
C LYS A 76 5.69 -16.17 -4.93
N CYS A 77 5.49 -17.48 -4.93
CA CYS A 77 6.52 -18.42 -4.52
C CYS A 77 7.76 -18.31 -5.41
N LEU A 78 8.94 -18.43 -4.79
CA LEU A 78 10.19 -18.57 -5.50
C LEU A 78 10.23 -19.92 -6.24
N ALA A 79 11.08 -20.03 -7.26
CA ALA A 79 11.21 -21.25 -8.05
C ALA A 79 11.48 -22.47 -7.15
N GLY A 80 10.75 -23.56 -7.38
CA GLY A 80 10.86 -24.78 -6.58
C GLY A 80 10.05 -24.78 -5.28
N TRP A 81 9.20 -23.77 -5.03
CA TRP A 81 8.34 -23.66 -3.85
C TRP A 81 6.86 -23.48 -4.20
N GLN A 82 5.99 -24.00 -3.35
CA GLN A 82 4.53 -23.96 -3.50
C GLN A 82 3.75 -23.95 -2.18
N GLY A 83 2.44 -23.81 -2.30
CA GLY A 83 1.47 -23.68 -1.20
C GLY A 83 1.28 -22.23 -0.76
N ASP A 84 0.26 -21.98 0.07
CA ASP A 84 -0.21 -20.63 0.42
C ASP A 84 0.85 -19.74 1.10
N TYR A 85 1.87 -20.36 1.69
CA TYR A 85 3.01 -19.71 2.34
C TYR A 85 4.35 -20.06 1.68
N CYS A 86 4.34 -20.76 0.55
CA CYS A 86 5.55 -21.14 -0.19
C CYS A 86 6.57 -21.89 0.67
N THR A 87 6.09 -22.82 1.50
CA THR A 87 6.89 -23.62 2.44
C THR A 87 7.06 -25.07 1.98
N LYS A 88 6.37 -25.50 0.91
CA LYS A 88 6.48 -26.85 0.35
C LYS A 88 7.37 -26.82 -0.88
N ARG A 89 8.28 -27.78 -1.02
CA ARG A 89 9.05 -27.95 -2.25
C ARG A 89 8.13 -28.45 -3.38
N GLU A 90 8.29 -27.88 -4.55
CA GLU A 90 7.72 -28.39 -5.81
C GLU A 90 8.50 -29.64 -6.21
N PHE A 91 7.93 -30.83 -6.00
CA PHE A 91 8.61 -32.11 -6.26
C PHE A 91 8.86 -32.41 -7.76
N GLY A 92 8.39 -31.56 -8.68
CA GLY A 92 8.53 -31.74 -10.13
C GLY A 92 9.93 -31.46 -10.70
N TRP A 93 10.86 -30.87 -9.94
CA TRP A 93 12.19 -30.50 -10.46
C TRP A 93 13.27 -31.58 -10.27
N LEU A 94 12.98 -32.65 -9.52
CA LEU A 94 13.93 -33.75 -9.27
C LEU A 94 13.78 -34.93 -10.24
N ALA A 95 12.73 -34.94 -11.08
CA ALA A 95 12.56 -35.93 -12.14
C ALA A 95 12.84 -35.24 -13.49
N GLY A 96 14.11 -35.18 -13.88
CA GLY A 96 14.53 -34.51 -15.11
C GLY A 96 13.76 -35.00 -16.35
N GLY A 97 13.43 -34.05 -17.23
CA GLY A 97 12.94 -34.38 -18.57
C GLY A 97 12.34 -33.17 -19.28
N LEU A 98 12.99 -32.73 -20.37
CA LEU A 98 12.24 -32.26 -21.54
C LEU A 98 11.12 -33.27 -21.80
N LEU A 99 9.90 -32.80 -22.01
CA LEU A 99 8.94 -33.37 -22.96
C LEU A 99 7.96 -32.26 -23.35
N HIS A 100 7.51 -32.36 -24.60
CA HIS A 100 6.69 -31.39 -25.34
C HIS A 100 5.43 -30.93 -24.63
#